data_AF-A0A4R1YT56-F1
#
_entry.id   AF-A0A4R1YT56-F1
#
_cell.length_a   1.000
_cell.length_b   1.000
_cell.length_c   1.000
_cell.angle_alpha   90.00
_cell.angle_beta   90.00
_cell.angle_gamma   90.00
#
_symmetry.space_group_name_H-M   'P 1'
#
loop_
_entity.id
_entity.type
_entity.pdbx_description
1 polymer ?
#
loop_
_entity_poly.entity_id
_entity_poly.type
_entity_poly.pdbx_seq_one_letter_code
_entity_poly.pdbx_strand_id
1 'polypeptide(L)' 'MADVKSMPAHLKMRHGRIRAGFIAKGSSLTAWSASQGLARQNVDKALPGQWTGPKAKQVVERVLAAAGVRE' A
#
# COMPACT_ATOMS: atom_id res chain seq x y z
N MET A 1 -12.00 -12.85 0.26
CA MET A 1 -11.43 -11.48 0.46
C MET A 1 -10.99 -11.40 1.91
N ALA A 2 -9.71 -11.17 2.20
CA ALA A 2 -9.27 -11.04 3.59
C ALA A 2 -9.83 -9.71 4.14
N ASP A 3 -10.71 -9.81 5.13
CA ASP A 3 -11.35 -8.71 5.80
C ASP A 3 -10.28 -7.82 6.50
N VAL A 4 -10.21 -6.54 6.13
CA VAL A 4 -9.20 -5.59 6.64
C VAL A 4 -9.28 -5.43 8.18
N LYS A 5 -10.41 -5.83 8.78
CA LYS A 5 -10.67 -5.78 10.22
C LYS A 5 -9.76 -6.74 11.01
N SER A 6 -9.29 -7.84 10.41
CA SER A 6 -8.49 -8.89 11.07
C SER A 6 -6.99 -8.87 10.76
N MET A 7 -6.41 -7.72 10.39
CA MET A 7 -4.96 -7.57 10.20
C MET A 7 -4.20 -7.40 11.54
N PRO A 8 -2.99 -7.96 11.68
CA PRO A 8 -2.11 -7.68 12.82
C PRO A 8 -1.76 -6.19 12.91
N ALA A 9 -1.56 -5.69 14.13
CA ALA A 9 -1.44 -4.26 14.42
C ALA A 9 -0.34 -3.55 13.62
N HIS A 10 0.81 -4.20 13.41
CA HIS A 10 1.92 -3.62 12.65
C HIS A 10 1.57 -3.36 11.17
N LEU A 11 0.72 -4.20 10.55
CA LEU A 11 0.22 -3.98 9.19
C LEU A 11 -0.79 -2.84 9.12
N LYS A 12 -1.64 -2.71 10.14
CA LYS A 12 -2.58 -1.57 10.26
C LYS A 12 -1.82 -0.25 10.40
N MET A 13 -0.78 -0.21 11.23
CA MET A 13 0.09 0.96 11.37
C MET A 13 0.81 1.32 10.06
N ARG A 14 1.31 0.33 9.34
CA ARG A 14 1.91 0.53 8.01
C ARG A 14 0.91 1.13 7.02
N HIS A 15 -0.29 0.57 6.92
CA HIS A 15 -1.33 1.09 6.02
C HIS A 15 -1.77 2.52 6.42
N GLY A 16 -1.87 2.80 7.72
CA GLY A 16 -2.14 4.15 8.24
C GLY A 16 -1.08 5.16 7.83
N ARG A 17 0.22 4.83 7.99
CA ARG A 17 1.34 5.69 7.57
C ARG A 17 1.32 5.97 6.07
N ILE A 18 1.07 4.94 5.25
CA ILE A 18 0.97 5.10 3.79
C ILE A 18 -0.17 6.05 3.42
N ARG A 19 -1.36 5.86 4.02
CA ARG A 19 -2.50 6.73 3.79
C ARG A 19 -2.22 8.18 4.20
N ALA A 20 -1.63 8.38 5.37
CA ALA A 20 -1.24 9.72 5.85
C ALA A 20 -0.26 10.40 4.89
N GLY A 21 0.73 9.66 4.38
CA GLY A 21 1.69 10.16 3.40
C GLY A 21 1.06 10.62 2.09
N PHE A 22 0.06 9.90 1.57
CA PHE A 22 -0.69 10.34 0.39
C PHE A 22 -1.56 11.57 0.68
N ILE A 23 -2.24 11.61 1.83
CA ILE A 23 -3.07 12.76 2.23
C ILE A 23 -2.22 14.04 2.34
N ALA A 24 -1.04 13.94 2.97
CA ALA A 24 -0.10 15.07 3.11
C ALA A 24 0.37 15.62 1.76
N LYS A 25 0.35 14.79 0.71
CA LYS A 25 0.72 15.15 -0.67
C LYS A 25 -0.49 15.56 -1.54
N GLY A 26 -1.69 15.68 -0.96
CA GLY A 26 -2.91 16.01 -1.72
C GLY A 26 -3.35 14.89 -2.67
N SER A 27 -3.00 13.64 -2.39
CA SER A 27 -3.31 12.48 -3.22
C SER A 27 -3.95 11.35 -2.42
N SER A 28 -4.23 10.23 -3.07
CA SER A 28 -4.78 9.03 -2.43
C SER A 28 -4.13 7.77 -2.96
N LEU A 29 -4.17 6.70 -2.17
CA LEU A 29 -3.66 5.39 -2.57
C LEU A 29 -4.35 4.88 -3.84
N THR A 30 -5.65 5.17 -4.01
CA THR A 30 -6.44 4.82 -5.19
C THR A 30 -5.97 5.60 -6.42
N ALA A 31 -5.83 6.92 -6.32
CA ALA A 31 -5.35 7.76 -7.41
C ALA A 31 -3.93 7.37 -7.85
N TRP A 32 -3.05 7.12 -6.88
CA TRP A 32 -1.71 6.62 -7.16
C TRP A 32 -1.73 5.23 -7.81
N SER A 33 -2.53 4.29 -7.32
CA SER A 33 -2.64 2.96 -7.94
C SER A 33 -3.06 3.07 -9.41
N ALA A 34 -4.06 3.90 -9.70
CA ALA A 34 -4.52 4.16 -11.07
C ALA A 34 -3.43 4.79 -11.95
N SER A 35 -2.67 5.78 -11.43
CA SER A 35 -1.58 6.40 -12.20
C SER A 35 -0.42 5.46 -12.51
N GLN A 36 -0.25 4.40 -11.71
CA GLN A 36 0.73 3.34 -11.96
C GLN A 36 0.19 2.19 -12.82
N GLY A 37 -1.06 2.25 -13.29
CA GLY A 37 -1.71 1.15 -14.01
C GLY A 37 -1.95 -0.09 -13.13
N LEU A 38 -2.05 0.10 -11.81
CA LEU A 38 -2.23 -0.97 -10.83
C LEU A 38 -3.66 -0.99 -10.30
N ALA A 39 -4.26 -2.18 -10.23
CA ALA A 39 -5.47 -2.36 -9.47
C ALA A 39 -5.19 -2.12 -7.97
N ARG A 40 -6.02 -1.30 -7.31
CA ARG A 40 -5.90 -1.01 -5.87
C ARG A 40 -5.79 -2.28 -5.01
N GLN A 41 -6.54 -3.33 -5.38
CA GLN A 41 -6.53 -4.63 -4.73
C GLN A 41 -5.16 -5.32 -4.75
N ASN A 42 -4.35 -5.13 -5.80
CA ASN A 42 -3.01 -5.69 -5.86
C ASN A 42 -2.09 -5.02 -4.84
N VAL A 43 -2.24 -3.71 -4.65
CA VAL A 43 -1.51 -2.97 -3.62
C VAL A 43 -1.94 -3.42 -2.22
N ASP A 44 -3.26 -3.57 -2.00
CA ASP A 44 -3.78 -4.05 -0.71
C ASP A 44 -3.41 -5.50 -0.38
N LYS A 45 -3.14 -6.35 -1.39
CA LYS A 45 -2.60 -7.70 -1.18
C LYS A 45 -1.08 -7.73 -1.04
N ALA A 46 -0.36 -6.85 -1.72
CA ALA A 46 1.10 -6.78 -1.64
C ALA A 46 1.57 -6.26 -0.27
N LEU A 47 0.89 -5.25 0.27
CA LEU A 47 1.24 -4.63 1.56
C LEU A 47 1.25 -5.61 2.76
N PRO A 48 0.25 -6.49 2.94
CA PRO A 48 0.28 -7.49 4.00
C PRO A 48 1.05 -8.77 3.62
N GLY A 49 1.64 -8.85 2.42
CA GLY A 49 2.30 -10.06 1.93
C GLY A 49 1.35 -11.19 1.51
N GLN A 50 0.07 -10.90 1.26
CA GLN A 50 -0.87 -11.88 0.69
C GLN A 50 -0.58 -12.19 -0.77
N TRP A 51 0.03 -11.23 -1.47
CA TRP A 51 0.65 -11.46 -2.76
C TRP A 51 2.16 -11.26 -2.61
N THR A 52 2.93 -12.30 -2.97
CA THR A 52 4.39 -12.34 -2.85
C THR A 52 5.03 -12.58 -4.22
N GLY A 53 6.32 -12.27 -4.33
CA GLY A 53 7.10 -12.38 -5.56
C GLY A 53 7.73 -11.06 -5.99
N PRO A 54 8.56 -11.07 -7.06
CA PRO A 54 9.36 -9.92 -7.45
C PRO A 54 8.50 -8.68 -7.78
N LYS A 55 7.37 -8.89 -8.47
CA LYS A 55 6.45 -7.79 -8.81
C LYS A 55 5.72 -7.23 -7.57
N ALA A 56 5.34 -8.09 -6.62
CA ALA A 56 4.71 -7.65 -5.37
C ALA A 56 5.68 -6.79 -4.55
N LYS A 57 6.96 -7.20 -4.47
CA LYS A 57 8.02 -6.44 -3.82
C LYS A 57 8.20 -5.06 -4.46
N GLN A 58 8.28 -5.00 -5.80
CA GLN A 58 8.35 -3.73 -6.52
C GLN A 58 7.14 -2.82 -6.25
N VAL A 59 5.93 -3.38 -6.18
CA VAL A 59 4.73 -2.60 -5.83
C VAL A 59 4.83 -2.01 -4.44
N VAL A 60 5.29 -2.81 -3.46
CA VAL A 60 5.52 -2.39 -2.08
C VAL A 60 6.57 -1.28 -2.00
N GLU A 61 7.70 -1.42 -2.68
CA GLU A 61 8.76 -0.40 -2.69
C GLU A 61 8.26 0.91 -3.31
N ARG A 62 7.54 0.83 -4.43
CA ARG A 62 6.99 2.00 -5.12
C ARG A 62 5.94 2.74 -4.28
N VAL A 63 5.06 2.02 -3.60
CA VAL A 63 4.00 2.66 -2.78
C VAL A 63 4.58 3.32 -1.52
N LEU A 64 5.57 2.70 -0.88
CA LEU A 64 6.26 3.30 0.27
C LEU A 64 7.00 4.58 -0.13
N ALA A 65 7.75 4.53 -1.23
CA ALA A 65 8.45 5.69 -1.77
C ALA A 65 7.47 6.82 -2.15
N ALA A 66 6.38 6.47 -2.84
CA ALA A 66 5.34 7.43 -3.23
C ALA A 66 4.63 8.06 -2.02
N ALA A 67 4.39 7.28 -0.97
CA ALA A 67 3.84 7.78 0.29
C ALA A 67 4.87 8.54 1.14
N GLY A 68 6.16 8.45 0.85
CA GLY A 68 7.23 9.01 1.68
C GLY A 68 7.41 8.28 3.01
N VAL A 69 7.01 7.00 3.08
CA VAL A 69 7.18 6.16 4.27
C VAL A 69 8.50 5.41 4.16
N ARG A 70 9.34 5.51 5.18
CA ARG A 70 10.54 4.68 5.35
C ARG A 70 10.23 3.56 6.34
N GLU A 71 10.70 2.35 6.04
CA GLU A 71 10.70 1.20 6.97
C GLU A 71 12.07 1.06 7.62
#